data_AF-A0A2V5T2T5-F1
#
_entry.id   AF-A0A2V5T2T5-F1
#
_cell.length_a   1.000
_cell.length_b   1.000
_cell.length_c   1.000
_cell.angle_alpha   90.00
_cell.angle_beta   90.00
_cell.angle_gamma   90.00
#
_symmetry.space_group_name_H-M   'P 1'
#
loop_
_entity.id
_entity.type
_entity.pdbx_description
1 polymer ?
#
loop_
_entity_poly.entity_id
_entity_poly.type
_entity_poly.pdbx_seq_one_letter_code
_entity_poly.pdbx_strand_id
1 'polypeptide(L)'
;MNTKTILITLASLSAGAVLAFDPPSIGNAAPDFSLTDAKGEPHSLSQYKGKYVVLEWFNPECPFVKKHYGSGNMQKLQQEYTGKGVVWLTIDSNAPGTEGNITPEEAQKITASWKTHQTA
;
A
#
# COMPACT_ATOMS: atom_id res chain seq x y z
N MET A 1 -44.51 41.58 -25.74
CA MET A 1 -43.70 41.71 -24.51
C MET A 1 -43.94 40.50 -23.63
N ASN A 2 -43.00 39.65 -23.27
CA ASN A 2 -41.83 39.12 -23.95
C ASN A 2 -41.64 37.74 -23.33
N THR A 3 -41.81 36.73 -24.16
CA THR A 3 -41.67 35.32 -23.84
C THR A 3 -40.19 34.96 -23.70
N LYS A 4 -39.93 34.04 -22.76
CA LYS A 4 -38.80 33.08 -22.74
C LYS A 4 -37.43 33.69 -22.47
N THR A 5 -36.83 33.33 -21.33
CA THR A 5 -35.53 32.65 -21.24
C THR A 5 -35.33 32.21 -19.78
N ILE A 6 -35.72 30.99 -19.47
CA ILE A 6 -35.22 30.25 -18.30
C ILE A 6 -34.17 29.29 -18.88
N LEU A 7 -32.89 29.62 -18.72
CA LEU A 7 -31.80 28.65 -18.92
C LEU A 7 -31.32 28.23 -17.54
N ILE A 8 -31.84 27.10 -17.06
CA ILE A 8 -31.26 26.35 -15.95
C ILE A 8 -30.12 25.53 -16.56
N THR A 9 -28.89 26.01 -16.41
CA THR A 9 -27.71 25.21 -16.72
C THR A 9 -27.48 24.26 -15.55
N LEU A 10 -28.03 23.05 -15.66
CA LEU A 10 -27.77 21.96 -14.73
C LEU A 10 -26.34 21.45 -14.99
N ALA A 11 -25.36 22.05 -14.33
CA ALA A 11 -24.01 21.50 -14.26
C ALA A 11 -24.08 20.21 -13.41
N SER A 12 -24.23 19.07 -14.07
CA SER A 12 -24.12 17.75 -13.46
C SER A 12 -22.68 17.55 -12.99
N LEU A 13 -22.41 18.01 -11.77
CA LEU A 13 -21.19 17.70 -11.04
C LEU A 13 -21.22 16.19 -10.77
N SER A 14 -20.57 15.43 -11.64
CA SER A 14 -20.27 14.01 -11.42
C SER A 14 -19.22 13.95 -10.31
N ALA A 15 -19.63 14.23 -9.08
CA ALA A 15 -18.84 13.92 -7.90
C ALA A 15 -18.69 12.40 -7.90
N GLY A 16 -17.54 11.92 -8.38
CA GLY A 16 -17.15 10.53 -8.22
C GLY A 16 -17.25 10.22 -6.74
N ALA A 17 -18.22 9.40 -6.36
CA ALA A 17 -18.35 8.92 -5.00
C ALA A 17 -17.03 8.21 -4.68
N VAL A 18 -16.22 8.81 -3.81
CA VAL A 18 -15.15 8.11 -3.13
C VAL A 18 -15.87 7.10 -2.22
N LEU A 19 -16.16 5.93 -2.77
CA LEU A 19 -16.69 4.83 -1.97
C LEU A 19 -15.58 4.47 -0.99
N ALA A 20 -15.78 4.83 0.28
CA ALA A 20 -15.02 4.23 1.36
C ALA A 20 -15.35 2.74 1.33
N PHE A 21 -14.41 1.92 0.83
CA PHE A 21 -14.55 0.47 0.87
C PHE A 21 -14.39 0.03 2.32
N ASP A 22 -15.42 -0.59 2.88
CA ASP A 22 -15.27 -1.32 4.14
C ASP A 22 -14.17 -2.38 3.97
N PRO A 23 -13.29 -2.56 4.96
CA PRO A 23 -12.31 -3.63 4.91
C PRO A 23 -13.04 -4.98 4.76
N PRO A 24 -12.51 -5.90 3.93
CA PRO A 24 -13.15 -7.20 3.75
C PRO A 24 -13.23 -7.94 5.08
N SER A 25 -14.35 -8.60 5.35
CA SER A 25 -14.44 -9.52 6.49
C SER A 25 -13.46 -10.68 6.32
N ILE A 26 -12.99 -11.24 7.45
CA ILE A 26 -12.12 -12.42 7.45
C ILE A 26 -12.77 -13.55 6.63
N GLY A 27 -11.98 -14.18 5.75
CA GLY A 27 -12.41 -15.25 4.86
C GLY A 27 -12.84 -14.77 3.47
N ASN A 28 -13.08 -13.46 3.28
CA ASN A 28 -13.29 -12.90 1.95
C ASN A 28 -11.95 -12.64 1.24
N ALA A 29 -11.99 -12.56 -0.09
CA ALA A 29 -10.85 -12.14 -0.87
C ALA A 29 -10.41 -10.71 -0.50
N ALA A 30 -9.11 -10.50 -0.38
CA ALA A 30 -8.56 -9.15 -0.27
C ALA A 30 -8.85 -8.37 -1.58
N PRO A 31 -9.23 -7.07 -1.47
CA PRO A 31 -9.40 -6.21 -2.64
C PRO A 31 -8.15 -6.18 -3.50
N ASP A 32 -8.34 -6.22 -4.82
CA ASP A 32 -7.21 -6.08 -5.73
C ASP A 32 -6.73 -4.64 -5.75
N PHE A 33 -5.42 -4.47 -5.95
CA PHE A 33 -4.76 -3.19 -6.14
C PHE A 33 -3.53 -3.40 -7.01
N SER A 34 -2.99 -2.32 -7.57
CA SER A 34 -1.73 -2.33 -8.30
C SER A 34 -0.86 -1.19 -7.82
N LEU A 35 0.38 -1.48 -7.44
CA LEU A 35 1.38 -0.53 -6.96
C LEU A 35 2.72 -0.83 -7.62
N THR A 36 3.53 0.21 -7.85
CA THR A 36 4.91 0.04 -8.31
C THR A 36 5.83 -0.05 -7.09
N ASP A 37 6.72 -1.03 -7.05
CA ASP A 37 7.70 -1.15 -5.98
C ASP A 37 8.80 -0.08 -6.07
N ALA A 38 9.68 -0.07 -5.07
CA ALA A 38 10.79 0.88 -5.02
C ALA A 38 11.83 0.69 -6.14
N LYS A 39 11.79 -0.42 -6.89
CA LYS A 39 12.68 -0.72 -8.03
C LYS A 39 12.04 -0.39 -9.39
N GLY A 40 10.77 0.02 -9.40
CA GLY A 40 10.03 0.34 -10.61
C GLY A 40 9.22 -0.82 -11.18
N GLU A 41 9.15 -1.96 -10.48
CA GLU A 41 8.39 -3.13 -10.92
C GLU A 41 6.92 -3.00 -10.51
N PRO A 42 5.96 -3.19 -11.44
CA PRO A 42 4.54 -3.14 -11.09
C PRO A 42 4.10 -4.43 -10.41
N HIS A 43 3.34 -4.30 -9.33
CA HIS A 43 2.75 -5.41 -8.62
C HIS A 43 1.23 -5.25 -8.44
N SER A 44 0.47 -6.15 -9.05
CA SER A 44 -0.95 -6.34 -8.69
C SER A 44 -1.10 -7.38 -7.58
N LEU A 45 -2.14 -7.31 -6.75
CA LEU A 45 -2.37 -8.39 -5.78
C LEU A 45 -2.81 -9.67 -6.49
N SER A 46 -3.61 -9.54 -7.55
CA SER A 46 -4.14 -10.65 -8.34
C SER A 46 -3.10 -11.52 -9.07
N GLN A 47 -1.87 -11.05 -9.33
CA GLN A 47 -0.79 -11.91 -9.87
C GLN A 47 -0.29 -12.95 -8.87
N TYR A 48 -0.58 -12.78 -7.57
CA TYR A 48 -0.16 -13.70 -6.51
C TYR A 48 -1.21 -14.75 -6.17
N LYS A 49 -2.27 -14.91 -6.99
CA LYS A 49 -3.29 -15.95 -6.79
C LYS A 49 -2.67 -17.32 -6.59
N GLY A 50 -3.16 -18.05 -5.59
CA GLY A 50 -2.65 -19.37 -5.21
C GLY A 50 -1.41 -19.33 -4.32
N LYS A 51 -0.88 -18.15 -3.98
CA LYS A 51 0.19 -17.98 -2.99
C LYS A 51 -0.36 -17.38 -1.70
N TYR A 52 0.34 -17.65 -0.60
CA TYR A 52 0.18 -16.84 0.61
C TYR A 52 0.85 -15.49 0.40
N VAL A 53 0.15 -14.43 0.78
CA VAL A 53 0.63 -13.04 0.67
C VAL A 53 0.47 -12.37 2.03
N VAL A 54 1.55 -11.76 2.53
CA VAL A 54 1.53 -10.87 3.69
C VAL A 54 1.59 -9.42 3.18
N LEU A 55 0.63 -8.61 3.62
CA LEU A 55 0.63 -7.16 3.40
C LEU A 55 1.07 -6.48 4.70
N GLU A 56 2.22 -5.83 4.68
CA GLU A 56 2.76 -5.10 5.81
C GLU A 56 2.72 -3.61 5.53
N TRP A 57 1.98 -2.84 6.32
CA TRP A 57 2.04 -1.38 6.27
C TRP A 57 3.22 -0.86 7.06
N PHE A 58 4.08 -0.11 6.40
CA PHE A 58 5.39 0.28 6.89
C PHE A 58 5.51 1.80 7.03
N ASN A 59 6.08 2.21 8.16
CA ASN A 59 6.48 3.58 8.42
C ASN A 59 7.82 3.53 9.15
N PRO A 60 8.95 3.86 8.50
CA PRO A 60 10.28 3.74 9.11
C PRO A 60 10.52 4.72 10.26
N GLU A 61 9.69 5.76 10.39
CA GLU A 61 9.80 6.77 11.44
C GLU A 61 9.01 6.41 12.70
N CYS A 62 7.97 5.57 12.56
CA CYS A 62 7.13 5.09 13.65
C CYS A 62 7.94 4.33 14.72
N PRO A 63 7.79 4.67 16.02
CA PRO A 63 8.56 4.04 17.10
C PRO A 63 8.26 2.53 17.26
N PHE A 64 7.05 2.09 16.92
CA PHE A 64 6.69 0.67 16.97
C PHE A 64 7.40 -0.12 15.86
N VAL A 65 7.44 0.43 14.65
CA VAL A 65 8.19 -0.16 13.53
C VAL A 65 9.67 -0.23 13.89
N LYS A 66 10.26 0.88 14.34
CA LYS A 66 11.66 0.93 14.82
C LYS A 66 11.95 -0.13 15.89
N LYS A 67 11.03 -0.35 16.84
CA LYS A 67 11.19 -1.40 17.86
C LYS A 67 11.27 -2.81 17.25
N HIS A 68 10.34 -3.15 16.35
CA HIS A 68 10.28 -4.50 15.77
C HIS A 68 11.38 -4.77 14.75
N TYR A 69 11.75 -3.77 13.95
CA TYR A 69 12.87 -3.86 13.02
C TYR A 69 14.23 -3.77 13.73
N GLY A 70 14.37 -2.90 14.73
CA GLY A 70 15.61 -2.77 15.51
C GLY A 70 15.95 -3.99 16.36
N SER A 71 14.94 -4.77 16.77
CA SER A 71 15.12 -6.05 17.46
C SER A 71 15.32 -7.25 16.53
N GLY A 72 15.18 -7.07 15.22
CA GLY A 72 15.29 -8.14 14.23
C GLY A 72 14.04 -9.02 14.12
N ASN A 73 12.91 -8.66 14.74
CA ASN A 73 11.71 -9.49 14.75
C ASN A 73 11.08 -9.56 13.36
N MET A 74 10.90 -8.42 12.70
CA MET A 74 10.30 -8.40 11.36
C MET A 74 11.20 -9.09 10.34
N GLN A 75 12.50 -8.87 10.42
CA GLN A 75 13.48 -9.51 9.53
C GLN A 75 13.46 -11.02 9.65
N LYS A 76 13.38 -11.57 10.88
CA LYS A 76 13.26 -13.02 11.10
C LYS A 76 11.97 -13.58 10.51
N LEU A 77 10.83 -12.91 10.71
CA LEU A 77 9.55 -13.34 10.15
C LEU A 77 9.56 -13.28 8.62
N GLN A 78 10.02 -12.18 8.04
CA GLN A 78 10.18 -12.02 6.61
C GLN A 78 11.06 -13.16 6.07
N GLN A 79 12.25 -13.37 6.65
CA GLN A 79 13.17 -14.42 6.21
C GLN A 79 12.55 -15.82 6.27
N GLU A 80 11.89 -16.15 7.38
CA GLU A 80 11.28 -17.47 7.57
C GLU A 80 10.19 -17.74 6.53
N TYR A 81 9.29 -16.78 6.33
CA TYR A 81 8.11 -17.00 5.48
C TYR A 81 8.43 -16.82 4.00
N THR A 82 9.30 -15.88 3.62
CA THR A 82 9.73 -15.78 2.22
C THR A 82 10.58 -16.98 1.81
N GLY A 83 11.36 -17.55 2.74
CA GLY A 83 12.04 -18.84 2.54
C GLY A 83 11.09 -20.04 2.32
N LYS A 84 9.83 -19.92 2.74
CA LYS A 84 8.76 -20.91 2.50
C LYS A 84 7.89 -20.57 1.27
N GLY A 85 8.27 -19.58 0.48
CA GLY A 85 7.56 -19.16 -0.73
C GLY A 85 6.37 -18.22 -0.49
N VAL A 86 6.23 -17.67 0.73
CA VAL A 86 5.25 -16.60 1.01
C VAL A 86 5.71 -15.31 0.32
N VAL A 87 4.78 -14.61 -0.32
CA VAL A 87 5.02 -13.27 -0.87
C VAL A 87 4.83 -12.27 0.27
N TRP A 88 5.80 -11.38 0.47
CA TRP A 88 5.76 -10.36 1.51
C TRP A 88 5.88 -8.98 0.87
N LEU A 89 4.79 -8.21 0.91
CA LEU A 89 4.70 -6.87 0.32
C LEU A 89 4.76 -5.83 1.44
N THR A 90 5.80 -5.00 1.43
CA THR A 90 5.98 -3.91 2.40
C THR A 90 5.51 -2.60 1.77
N ILE A 91 4.47 -1.99 2.34
CA ILE A 91 3.71 -0.91 1.73
C ILE A 91 3.90 0.38 2.53
N ASP A 92 4.47 1.41 1.90
CA ASP A 92 4.38 2.78 2.38
C ASP A 92 3.08 3.40 1.85
N SER A 93 2.17 3.75 2.77
CA SER A 93 0.93 4.48 2.46
C SER A 93 0.84 5.83 3.20
N ASN A 94 1.97 6.34 3.72
CA ASN A 94 2.01 7.62 4.40
C ASN A 94 1.79 8.75 3.37
N ALA A 95 1.04 9.79 3.76
CA ALA A 95 0.70 10.87 2.84
C ALA A 95 1.94 11.73 2.51
N PRO A 96 2.03 12.34 1.32
CA PRO A 96 3.13 13.21 0.96
C PRO A 96 3.41 14.30 2.01
N GLY A 97 4.66 14.37 2.48
CA GLY A 97 5.08 15.34 3.50
C GLY A 97 4.67 15.00 4.94
N THR A 98 4.15 13.80 5.19
CA THR A 98 3.87 13.31 6.55
C THR A 98 4.94 12.32 7.03
N GLU A 99 4.99 12.10 8.34
CA GLU A 99 5.95 11.18 8.98
C GLU A 99 5.95 9.80 8.30
N GLY A 100 7.13 9.35 7.90
CA GLY A 100 7.34 8.04 7.27
C GLY A 100 7.05 7.96 5.78
N ASN A 101 6.63 9.05 5.12
CA ASN A 101 6.55 9.10 3.67
C ASN A 101 7.97 9.13 3.07
N ILE A 102 8.31 8.11 2.28
CA ILE A 102 9.66 7.92 1.74
C ILE A 102 9.65 7.82 0.20
N THR A 103 10.77 8.22 -0.42
CA THR A 103 10.98 7.99 -1.86
C THR A 103 11.37 6.54 -2.16
N PRO A 104 11.27 6.07 -3.41
CA PRO A 104 11.79 4.77 -3.82
C PRO A 104 13.26 4.56 -3.44
N GLU A 105 14.11 5.57 -3.62
CA GLU A 105 15.53 5.50 -3.29
C GLU A 105 15.75 5.33 -1.78
N GLU A 106 14.98 6.05 -0.96
CA GLU A 106 15.00 5.93 0.50
C GLU A 106 14.51 4.55 0.95
N ALA A 107 13.44 4.03 0.35
CA ALA A 107 12.92 2.69 0.61
C ALA A 107 13.96 1.61 0.33
N GLN A 108 14.68 1.70 -0.79
CA GLN A 108 15.78 0.78 -1.10
C GLN A 108 16.94 0.88 -0.09
N LYS A 109 17.31 2.11 0.29
CA LYS A 109 18.37 2.34 1.29
C LYS A 109 17.98 1.79 2.67
N ILE A 110 16.74 1.99 3.10
CA ILE A 110 16.20 1.46 4.35
C ILE A 110 16.22 -0.06 4.30
N THR A 111 15.65 -0.67 3.26
CA THR A 111 15.63 -2.12 3.02
C THR A 111 17.03 -2.73 3.15
N ALA A 112 18.02 -2.13 2.48
CA ALA A 112 19.41 -2.58 2.55
C ALA A 112 20.01 -2.41 3.96
N SER A 113 19.84 -1.24 4.57
CA SER A 113 20.44 -0.92 5.88
C SER A 113 19.82 -1.72 7.04
N TRP A 114 18.51 -1.97 6.97
CA TRP A 114 17.74 -2.70 7.97
C TRP A 114 17.73 -4.22 7.71
N LYS A 115 18.35 -4.66 6.61
CA LYS A 115 18.52 -6.07 6.22
C LYS A 115 17.20 -6.81 6.18
N THR A 116 16.21 -6.19 5.56
CA THR A 116 14.87 -6.74 5.47
C THR A 116 14.82 -7.81 4.39
N HIS A 117 13.81 -8.68 4.48
CA HIS A 117 13.67 -9.86 3.62
C HIS A 117 12.32 -9.89 2.90
N GLN A 118 11.69 -8.72 2.69
CA GLN A 118 10.47 -8.64 1.89
C GLN A 118 10.72 -9.00 0.42
N THR A 119 9.66 -9.42 -0.27
CA THR A 119 9.74 -9.77 -1.70
C THR A 119 9.54 -8.56 -2.62
N ALA A 120 8.80 -7.54 -2.13
CA ALA A 120 8.63 -6.24 -2.77
C ALA A 120 8.41 -5.18 -1.69
#